data_AF-A0A661ZM01-F1
#
_entry.id   AF-A0A661ZM01-F1
#
_cell.length_a   1.000
_cell.length_b   1.000
_cell.length_c   1.000
_cell.angle_alpha   90.00
_cell.angle_beta   90.00
_cell.angle_gamma   90.00
#
_symmetry.space_group_name_H-M   'P 1'
#
loop_
_entity.id
_entity.type
_entity.pdbx_description
1 polymer ?
#
loop_
_entity_poly.entity_id
_entity_poly.type
_entity_poly.pdbx_seq_one_letter_code
_entity_poly.pdbx_strand_id
1 'polypeptide(L)' 'MIVNLKCGECKHIFDFEVGEPSMDKNYRLVFENIPECPKCKARDKELLTEKGQGQMTAWHLGGL' A
#
# COMPACT_ATOMS: atom_id res chain seq x y z
N MET A 1 -5.34 -8.23 -1.55
CA MET A 1 -5.97 -7.21 -0.65
C MET A 1 -5.99 -5.86 -1.36
N ILE A 2 -7.02 -5.02 -1.16
CA ILE A 2 -7.07 -3.65 -1.71
C ILE A 2 -6.65 -2.63 -0.64
N VAL A 3 -5.71 -1.74 -0.98
CA VAL A 3 -5.17 -0.70 -0.09
C VAL A 3 -5.28 0.66 -0.74
N ASN A 4 -5.67 1.66 0.04
CA ASN A 4 -5.74 3.04 -0.41
C ASN A 4 -4.37 3.72 -0.30
N LEU A 5 -3.87 4.18 -1.44
CA LEU A 5 -2.52 4.70 -1.60
C LEU A 5 -2.56 6.13 -2.12
N LYS A 6 -1.48 6.87 -1.84
CA LYS A 6 -1.21 8.20 -2.38
C LYS A 6 0.12 8.18 -3.10
N CYS A 7 0.13 8.55 -4.37
CA CYS A 7 1.36 8.67 -5.14
C CYS A 7 2.28 9.73 -4.51
N GLY A 8 3.53 9.38 -4.24
CA GLY A 8 4.54 10.28 -3.70
C GLY A 8 4.92 11.40 -4.68
N GLU A 9 4.83 11.15 -5.98
CA GLU A 9 5.14 12.11 -7.04
C GLU A 9 3.99 13.11 -7.27
N CYS A 10 2.87 12.64 -7.83
CA CYS A 10 1.77 13.53 -8.26
C CYS A 10 0.65 13.72 -7.23
N LYS A 11 0.80 13.13 -6.03
CA LYS A 11 -0.16 13.18 -4.91
C LYS A 11 -1.56 12.61 -5.20
N HIS A 12 -1.76 11.95 -6.34
CA HIS A 12 -3.01 11.28 -6.69
C HIS A 12 -3.29 10.12 -5.72
N ILE A 13 -4.54 10.02 -5.26
CA ILE A 13 -5.02 8.95 -4.37
C ILE A 13 -5.72 7.90 -5.22
N PHE A 14 -5.40 6.63 -4.99
CA PHE A 14 -5.97 5.50 -5.73
C PHE A 14 -5.99 4.25 -4.85
N ASP A 15 -6.95 3.37 -5.12
CA ASP A 15 -6.98 2.03 -4.54
C ASP A 15 -6.14 1.09 -5.42
N PHE A 16 -5.35 0.22 -4.80
CA PHE A 16 -4.49 -0.73 -5.49
C PHE A 16 -4.57 -2.12 -4.84
N GLU A 17 -4.54 -3.15 -5.68
CA GLU A 17 -4.50 -4.53 -5.22
C GLU A 17 -3.07 -4.96 -4.91
N VAL A 18 -2.69 -4.96 -3.63
CA VAL A 18 -1.32 -5.24 -3.17
C VAL A 18 -0.98 -6.73 -3.07
N GLY A 19 -1.90 -7.62 -3.43
CA GLY A 19 -1.78 -9.08 -3.18
C GLY A 19 -1.87 -9.42 -1.69
N GLU A 20 -1.08 -10.39 -1.23
CA GLU A 20 -0.93 -10.74 0.18
C GLU A 20 0.22 -9.94 0.82
N PRO A 21 -0.06 -8.93 1.66
CA PRO A 21 1.00 -8.17 2.33
C PRO A 21 1.77 -9.07 3.31
N SER A 22 3.05 -8.78 3.50
CA SER A 22 3.92 -9.48 4.44
C SER A 22 4.85 -8.50 5.17
N MET A 23 5.58 -8.97 6.18
CA MET A 23 6.66 -8.21 6.81
C MET A 23 8.01 -8.82 6.48
N ASP A 24 8.98 -7.98 6.11
CA ASP A 24 10.36 -8.42 5.97
C ASP A 24 11.06 -8.59 7.34
N LYS A 25 12.30 -9.08 7.33
CA LYS A 25 13.14 -9.24 8.51
C LYS A 25 13.42 -7.95 9.30
N ASN A 26 13.14 -6.79 8.72
CA ASN A 26 13.31 -5.47 9.32
C ASN A 26 11.97 -4.85 9.75
N TYR A 27 10.89 -5.64 9.79
CA TYR A 27 9.54 -5.19 10.10
C TYR A 27 9.01 -4.14 9.12
N ARG A 28 9.47 -4.18 7.86
CA ARG A 28 8.93 -3.35 6.78
C ARG A 28 7.79 -4.10 6.11
N LEU A 29 6.72 -3.37 5.86
CA LEU A 29 5.60 -3.83 5.05
C LEU A 29 6.06 -4.06 3.61
N VAL A 30 5.81 -5.24 3.08
CA VAL A 30 6.11 -5.62 1.71
C VAL A 30 4.81 -6.02 1.02
N PHE A 31 4.59 -5.46 -0.17
CA PHE A 31 3.48 -5.83 -1.05
C PHE A 31 3.94 -6.84 -2.08
N GLU A 32 3.09 -7.83 -2.37
CA GLU A 32 3.32 -8.80 -3.44
C GLU A 32 3.28 -8.12 -4.81
N ASN A 33 2.29 -7.24 -5.00
CA ASN A 33 2.16 -6.42 -6.21
C ASN A 33 2.77 -5.04 -6.00
N ILE A 34 3.63 -4.62 -6.93
CA ILE A 34 4.25 -3.29 -6.93
C ILE A 34 3.27 -2.25 -7.47
N PRO A 35 2.91 -1.20 -6.69
CA PRO A 35 1.97 -0.19 -7.15
C PRO A 35 2.54 0.67 -8.27
N GLU A 36 1.72 0.89 -9.30
CA GLU A 36 1.95 1.90 -10.34
C GLU A 36 0.86 2.97 -10.25
N CYS A 37 1.27 4.24 -10.18
CA CYS A 37 0.32 5.35 -10.15
C CYS A 37 -0.46 5.42 -11.48
N PRO A 38 -1.81 5.35 -11.47
CA PRO A 38 -2.59 5.38 -12.69
C PRO A 38 -2.52 6.72 -13.42
N LYS A 39 -2.17 7.80 -12.72
CA LYS A 39 -2.09 9.16 -13.26
C LYS A 39 -0.74 9.51 -13.87
N CYS A 40 0.37 9.25 -13.17
CA CYS A 40 1.71 9.69 -13.61
C CYS A 40 2.69 8.55 -13.86
N LYS A 41 2.26 7.28 -13.75
CA LYS A 41 3.06 6.08 -14.04
C LYS A 41 4.30 5.88 -13.15
N ALA A 42 4.42 6.63 -12.07
CA ALA A 42 5.43 6.38 -11.04
C ALA A 42 5.18 5.01 -10.38
N ARG A 43 6.23 4.22 -10.19
CA ARG A 43 6.18 2.87 -9.61
C ARG A 43 6.95 2.84 -8.30
N ASP A 44 6.42 2.13 -7.29
CA ASP A 44 7.07 1.96 -5.98
C ASP A 44 7.43 3.32 -5.32
N LYS A 45 6.47 4.24 -5.38
CA LYS A 45 6.57 5.62 -4.85
C LYS A 45 5.35 6.00 -4.05
N GLU A 46 4.51 5.05 -3.69
CA GLU A 46 3.29 5.25 -2.94
C GLU A 46 3.54 5.50 -1.45
N LEU A 47 2.59 6.19 -0.84
CA LEU A 47 2.47 6.39 0.58
C LEU A 47 1.11 5.85 1.00
N LEU A 48 1.01 5.26 2.19
CA LEU A 48 -0.27 4.93 2.77
C LEU A 48 -1.04 6.21 3.11
N THR A 49 -2.31 6.29 2.73
CA THR A 49 -3.24 7.30 3.28
C THR A 49 -3.67 6.91 4.69
N GLU A 50 -4.41 7.76 5.39
CA GLU A 50 -5.04 7.39 6.67
C GLU A 50 -5.93 6.14 6.53
N LYS A 51 -6.70 6.06 5.43
CA LYS A 51 -7.49 4.86 5.08
C LYS A 51 -6.59 3.66 4.84
N GLY A 52 -5.51 3.83 4.07
CA GLY A 52 -4.52 2.79 3.80
C GLY A 52 -3.86 2.25 5.07
N GLN A 53 -3.48 3.13 5.99
CA GLN A 53 -2.95 2.75 7.30
C GLN A 53 -3.97 1.97 8.12
N GLY A 54 -5.22 2.42 8.17
CA GLY A 54 -6.30 1.68 8.84
C GLY A 54 -6.50 0.27 8.28
N GLN A 55 -6.41 0.11 6.95
CA GLN A 55 -6.46 -1.19 6.28
C GLN A 55 -5.28 -2.09 6.69
N MET A 56 -4.06 -1.56 6.73
CA MET A 56 -2.87 -2.31 7.16
C MET A 56 -2.92 -2.69 8.64
N THR A 57 -3.41 -1.82 9.50
CA THR A 57 -3.62 -2.12 10.92
C THR A 57 -4.67 -3.21 11.09
N ALA A 58 -5.80 -3.14 10.38
CA ALA A 58 -6.84 -4.17 10.44
C ALA A 58 -6.35 -5.52 9.93
N TRP A 59 -5.57 -5.54 8.84
CA TRP A 59 -4.92 -6.75 8.37
C TRP A 59 -3.96 -7.33 9.41
N HIS A 60 -3.10 -6.49 9.99
CA HIS A 60 -2.11 -6.95 10.98
C HIS A 60 -2.75 -7.50 12.26
N LEU A 61 -3.82 -6.85 12.75
CA LEU A 61 -4.54 -7.25 13.96
C LEU A 61 -5.57 -8.36 13.73
N GLY A 62 -6.11 -8.46 12.51
CA GLY A 62 -7.11 -9.47 12.13
C GLY A 62 -6.55 -10.87 11.90
N GLY A 63 -5.24 -11.07 12.06
CA GLY A 63 -4.57 -12.36 12.03
C GLY A 63 -4.42 -13.05 13.40
N LEU A 64 -5.11 -12.57 14.45
CA LEU A 64 -5.23 -13.23 15.76
C LEU A 64 -6.55 -14.01 15.89
#